data_AF-A0A1G8FD83-F1
#
_entry.id   AF-A0A1G8FD83-F1
#
_cell.length_a   1.000
_cell.length_b   1.000
_cell.length_c   1.000
_cell.angle_alpha   90.00
_cell.angle_beta   90.00
_cell.angle_gamma   90.00
#
_symmetry.space_group_name_H-M   'P 1'
#
loop_
_entity.id
_entity.type
_entity.pdbx_description
1 polymer ?
#
loop_
_entity_poly.entity_id
_entity_poly.type
_entity_poly.pdbx_seq_one_letter_code
_entity_poly.pdbx_strand_id
1 'polypeptide(L)'
;RELVGKENFDALTDNKWTMDDVKAAGGALENLFLGRLKIVKNINKTVKITKRLDKAKQPLQPPKPKQSTGNATKGTGNVPRLIPGKTGVVTGGDSTKLGKNMMESMGLSRSTNWKGYQAQHIIPSQMKNHPVIKKIGMDFDDASNGIFLRVPANDVSAMSRHKGFHSVYNKAVERALDKIDVKQSPEALQKQVFELQQKLKRLQEKGLPLYPKQGATVELWERWLSK
;
A
#
# COMPACT_ATOMS: atom_id res chain seq x y z
N ARG A 1 -31.93 11.34 22.06
CA ARG A 1 -30.62 12.00 22.21
C ARG A 1 -30.04 12.11 20.80
N GLU A 2 -29.91 13.34 20.33
CA GLU A 2 -29.81 13.75 18.92
C GLU A 2 -28.63 13.20 18.13
N LEU A 3 -28.85 13.24 16.81
CA LEU A 3 -28.03 12.78 15.72
C LEU A 3 -26.71 13.55 15.61
N VAL A 4 -25.66 12.79 15.29
CA VAL A 4 -24.31 13.27 14.96
C VAL A 4 -24.39 14.23 13.78
N GLY A 5 -23.91 15.46 14.00
CA GLY A 5 -23.80 16.51 12.99
C GLY A 5 -22.95 16.06 11.80
N LYS A 6 -23.51 16.26 10.61
CA LYS A 6 -23.03 15.81 9.30
C LYS A 6 -21.93 16.70 8.70
N GLU A 7 -21.32 17.57 9.50
CA GLU A 7 -20.68 18.79 8.95
C GLU A 7 -19.17 18.87 9.15
N ASN A 8 -18.54 17.86 9.77
CA ASN A 8 -17.08 17.89 10.01
C ASN A 8 -16.27 16.88 9.19
N PHE A 9 -16.85 16.26 8.15
CA PHE A 9 -16.13 15.26 7.35
C PHE A 9 -15.44 15.85 6.10
N ASP A 10 -15.87 17.03 5.64
CA ASP A 10 -15.37 17.65 4.41
C ASP A 10 -14.11 18.52 4.62
N ALA A 11 -13.70 18.77 5.86
CA ALA A 11 -12.48 19.53 6.15
C ALA A 11 -11.19 18.69 6.10
N LEU A 12 -11.28 17.37 5.90
CA LEU A 12 -10.11 16.46 5.98
C LEU A 12 -9.43 16.18 4.63
N THR A 13 -9.84 16.83 3.54
CA THR A 13 -9.35 16.52 2.18
C THR A 13 -8.48 17.58 1.55
N ASP A 14 -8.33 18.76 2.14
CA ASP A 14 -7.49 19.81 1.59
C ASP A 14 -6.19 19.93 2.40
N ASN A 15 -5.05 19.76 1.74
CA ASN A 15 -3.68 19.84 2.29
C ASN A 15 -3.30 21.24 2.84
N LYS A 16 -4.14 21.87 3.66
CA LYS A 16 -3.91 23.16 4.31
C LYS A 16 -4.19 23.03 5.81
N TRP A 17 -3.37 22.24 6.51
CA TRP A 17 -3.36 22.26 7.96
C TRP A 17 -2.44 23.37 8.44
N THR A 18 -2.98 24.31 9.22
CA THR A 18 -2.23 25.35 9.90
C THR A 18 -1.79 24.86 11.29
N MET A 19 -0.83 25.54 11.92
CA MET A 19 -0.34 25.16 13.26
C MET A 19 -1.44 25.24 14.32
N ASP A 20 -2.46 26.07 14.09
CA ASP A 20 -3.60 26.24 14.99
C ASP A 20 -4.58 25.05 14.88
N ASP A 21 -4.73 24.45 13.70
CA ASP A 21 -5.52 23.21 13.50
C ASP A 21 -4.89 22.00 14.20
N VAL A 22 -3.55 21.93 14.22
CA VAL A 22 -2.80 20.84 14.88
C VAL A 22 -2.92 20.93 16.41
N LYS A 23 -2.94 22.14 16.97
CA LYS A 23 -3.11 22.35 18.42
C LYS A 23 -4.52 22.00 18.91
N ALA A 24 -5.54 22.21 18.08
CA ALA A 24 -6.92 21.82 18.40
C ALA A 24 -7.14 20.29 18.43
N ALA A 25 -6.29 19.52 17.74
CA ALA A 25 -6.46 18.06 17.59
C ALA A 25 -5.72 17.20 18.65
N GLY A 26 -5.01 17.82 19.60
CA GLY A 26 -4.35 17.13 20.73
C GLY A 26 -2.97 16.53 20.41
N GLY A 27 -2.11 16.47 21.44
CA GLY A 27 -0.65 16.36 21.33
C GLY A 27 -0.04 15.14 20.62
N ALA A 28 -0.83 14.11 20.27
CA ALA A 28 -0.35 12.99 19.47
C ALA A 28 -0.12 13.36 17.99
N LEU A 29 -0.92 14.29 17.45
CA LEU A 29 -0.81 14.77 16.07
C LEU A 29 0.33 15.79 15.89
N GLU A 30 0.68 16.50 16.96
CA GLU A 30 1.77 17.48 16.98
C GLU A 30 3.14 16.81 16.75
N ASN A 31 3.39 15.66 17.39
CA ASN A 31 4.61 14.89 17.19
C ASN A 31 4.74 14.33 15.76
N LEU A 32 3.62 13.92 15.16
CA LEU A 32 3.58 13.40 13.78
C LEU A 32 3.84 14.53 12.75
N PHE A 33 3.24 15.70 12.98
CA PHE A 33 3.43 16.88 12.14
C PHE A 33 4.86 17.42 12.22
N LEU A 34 5.42 17.56 13.42
CA LEU A 34 6.81 17.98 13.64
C LEU A 34 7.81 16.95 13.08
N GLY A 35 7.51 15.66 13.19
CA GLY A 35 8.28 14.59 12.54
C GLY A 35 8.32 14.75 11.01
N ARG A 36 7.16 15.01 10.39
CA ARG A 36 7.04 15.24 8.94
C ARG A 36 7.79 16.50 8.50
N LEU A 37 7.75 17.58 9.27
CA LEU A 37 8.46 18.83 8.97
C LEU A 37 10.00 18.64 9.02
N LYS A 38 10.51 17.86 9.98
CA LYS A 38 11.94 17.50 10.06
C LYS A 38 12.37 16.68 8.84
N ILE A 39 11.55 15.73 8.39
CA ILE A 39 11.82 14.91 7.20
C ILE A 39 11.90 15.79 5.94
N VAL A 40 10.95 16.71 5.73
CA VAL A 40 10.93 17.60 4.56
C VAL A 40 12.14 18.56 4.55
N LYS A 41 12.52 19.11 5.71
CA LYS A 41 13.73 19.94 5.83
C LYS A 41 15.01 19.16 5.51
N ASN A 42 15.11 17.91 5.95
CA ASN A 42 16.24 17.03 5.63
C ASN A 42 16.30 16.69 4.14
N ILE A 43 15.16 16.37 3.51
CA ILE A 43 15.09 16.11 2.05
C ILE A 43 15.56 17.33 1.26
N ASN A 44 15.10 18.54 1.60
CA ASN A 44 15.51 19.76 0.91
C ASN A 44 17.00 20.08 1.09
N LYS A 45 17.59 19.73 2.24
CA LYS A 45 19.03 19.85 2.49
C LYS A 45 19.83 18.86 1.62
N THR A 46 19.39 17.61 1.55
CA THR A 46 20.02 16.57 0.72
C THR A 46 19.94 16.89 -0.78
N VAL A 47 18.79 17.40 -1.25
CA VAL A 47 18.61 17.85 -2.65
C VAL A 47 19.48 19.07 -2.99
N LYS A 48 19.71 19.97 -2.03
CA LYS A 48 20.67 21.09 -2.21
C LYS A 48 22.12 20.60 -2.27
N ILE A 49 22.48 19.55 -1.53
CA ILE A 49 23.83 18.97 -1.54
C ILE A 49 24.08 18.23 -2.85
N THR A 50 23.15 17.40 -3.33
CA THR A 50 23.29 16.71 -4.62
C THR A 50 23.39 17.69 -5.79
N LYS A 51 22.56 18.74 -5.81
CA LYS A 51 22.66 19.83 -6.80
C LYS A 51 23.99 20.60 -6.75
N ARG A 52 24.67 20.67 -5.60
CA ARG A 52 26.01 21.26 -5.48
C ARG A 52 27.10 20.28 -5.95
N LEU A 53 26.93 18.98 -5.74
CA LEU A 53 27.85 17.94 -6.17
C LEU A 53 27.85 17.78 -7.71
N ASP A 54 26.67 17.91 -8.34
CA ASP A 54 26.51 17.85 -9.80
C ASP A 54 27.12 19.08 -10.51
N LYS A 55 27.23 20.21 -9.81
CA LYS A 55 27.79 21.46 -10.36
C LYS A 55 29.32 21.53 -10.31
N ALA A 56 29.98 20.58 -9.64
CA ALA A 56 31.44 20.54 -9.46
C ALA A 56 32.16 19.50 -10.35
N LYS A 57 31.48 18.89 -11.33
CA LYS A 57 32.09 17.96 -12.29
C LYS A 57 31.79 18.34 -13.74
N GLN A 58 32.78 18.92 -14.41
CA GLN A 58 32.95 18.89 -15.87
C GLN A 58 34.21 18.07 -16.23
N PRO A 59 34.30 17.48 -17.45
CA PRO A 59 34.56 16.04 -17.58
C PRO A 59 35.98 15.67 -18.05
N LEU A 60 36.53 14.60 -17.49
CA LEU A 60 37.55 13.76 -18.14
C LEU A 60 36.83 12.56 -18.78
N GLN A 61 37.02 12.35 -20.07
CA GLN A 61 36.38 11.27 -20.84
C GLN A 61 36.99 9.90 -20.48
N PRO A 62 36.17 8.84 -20.27
CA PRO A 62 36.68 7.48 -20.13
C PRO A 62 36.83 6.77 -21.50
N PRO A 63 37.78 5.82 -21.65
CA PRO A 63 38.02 5.11 -22.91
C PRO A 63 36.90 4.09 -23.24
N LYS A 64 36.63 3.92 -24.54
CA LYS A 64 35.60 3.04 -25.14
C LYS A 64 35.77 1.56 -24.75
N PRO A 65 34.70 0.85 -24.36
CA PRO A 65 34.63 -0.60 -24.46
C PRO A 65 34.18 -1.05 -25.86
N LYS A 66 34.82 -2.12 -26.36
CA LYS A 66 34.60 -2.75 -27.67
C LYS A 66 33.19 -3.37 -27.79
N GLN A 67 32.63 -3.26 -28.99
CA GLN A 67 31.36 -3.85 -29.42
C GLN A 67 31.36 -5.39 -29.29
N SER A 68 30.28 -5.93 -28.74
CA SER A 68 29.82 -7.29 -29.00
C SER A 68 28.42 -7.18 -29.61
N THR A 69 28.27 -7.81 -30.77
CA THR A 69 27.12 -7.88 -31.66
C THR A 69 25.96 -8.66 -31.05
N GLY A 70 24.75 -8.10 -31.10
CA GLY A 70 23.51 -8.79 -30.72
C GLY A 70 22.29 -8.01 -31.20
N ASN A 71 21.48 -8.65 -32.04
CA ASN A 71 20.46 -8.06 -32.91
C ASN A 71 19.41 -7.19 -32.22
N ALA A 72 19.11 -6.07 -32.88
CA ALA A 72 18.03 -5.15 -32.54
C ALA A 72 16.65 -5.82 -32.69
N THR A 73 15.89 -5.88 -31.59
CA THR A 73 14.43 -5.88 -31.63
C THR A 73 13.93 -4.60 -30.95
N LYS A 74 13.05 -3.91 -31.66
CA LYS A 74 12.64 -2.53 -31.47
C LYS A 74 11.40 -2.49 -30.56
N GLY A 75 11.52 -1.81 -29.41
CA GLY A 75 10.42 -1.10 -28.73
C GLY A 75 9.70 -1.82 -27.59
N THR A 76 9.92 -1.35 -26.35
CA THR A 76 8.95 -0.64 -25.49
C THR A 76 9.71 -0.14 -24.27
N GLY A 77 9.63 1.16 -23.96
CA GLY A 77 10.21 1.70 -22.72
C GLY A 77 9.61 0.98 -21.51
N ASN A 78 10.45 0.50 -20.60
CA ASN A 78 10.01 -0.16 -19.37
C ASN A 78 9.18 0.84 -18.53
N VAL A 79 7.86 0.79 -18.65
CA VAL A 79 6.97 1.45 -17.71
C VAL A 79 7.17 0.77 -16.34
N PRO A 80 7.50 1.50 -15.27
CA PRO A 80 7.63 0.91 -13.95
C PRO A 80 6.34 0.19 -13.55
N ARG A 81 6.47 -1.04 -13.06
CA ARG A 81 5.33 -1.83 -12.57
C ARG A 81 4.74 -1.20 -11.31
N LEU A 82 3.42 -1.16 -11.21
CA LEU A 82 2.71 -0.68 -10.02
C LEU A 82 2.47 -1.79 -8.99
N ILE A 83 2.30 -3.03 -9.48
CA ILE A 83 2.16 -4.21 -8.64
C ILE A 83 3.46 -5.03 -8.73
N PRO A 84 4.18 -5.20 -7.62
CA PRO A 84 5.38 -6.04 -7.55
C PRO A 84 5.12 -7.48 -8.03
N GLY A 85 6.14 -8.06 -8.66
CA GLY A 85 6.08 -9.39 -9.30
C GLY A 85 6.49 -9.36 -10.77
N LYS A 86 6.13 -10.41 -11.51
CA LYS A 86 6.47 -10.61 -12.93
C LYS A 86 5.23 -11.06 -13.68
N THR A 87 4.90 -10.41 -14.81
CA THR A 87 3.72 -10.72 -15.65
C THR A 87 3.57 -12.22 -15.87
N GLY A 88 2.37 -12.75 -15.62
CA GLY A 88 2.05 -14.18 -15.76
C GLY A 88 2.54 -15.09 -14.63
N VAL A 89 3.33 -14.59 -13.68
CA VAL A 89 3.93 -15.38 -12.59
C VAL A 89 3.44 -14.87 -11.24
N VAL A 90 2.66 -15.70 -10.54
CA VAL A 90 2.14 -15.39 -9.21
C VAL A 90 3.01 -16.06 -8.15
N THR A 91 3.45 -15.30 -7.15
CA THR A 91 4.31 -15.79 -6.05
C THR A 91 3.80 -15.38 -4.68
N GLY A 92 4.40 -15.93 -3.63
CA GLY A 92 4.14 -15.54 -2.24
C GLY A 92 2.88 -16.15 -1.64
N GLY A 93 2.27 -15.48 -0.66
CA GLY A 93 1.05 -15.87 0.06
C GLY A 93 1.29 -16.42 1.46
N ASP A 94 2.46 -16.19 2.05
CA ASP A 94 2.80 -16.52 3.43
C ASP A 94 2.83 -15.24 4.28
N SER A 95 1.89 -15.11 5.22
CA SER A 95 1.77 -13.92 6.07
C SER A 95 3.00 -13.70 6.95
N THR A 96 3.77 -14.74 7.29
CA THR A 96 5.03 -14.59 8.02
C THR A 96 6.10 -13.99 7.12
N LYS A 97 6.21 -14.44 5.86
CA LYS A 97 7.14 -13.86 4.89
C LYS A 97 6.76 -12.41 4.56
N LEU A 98 5.48 -12.14 4.36
CA LEU A 98 4.94 -10.78 4.20
C LEU A 98 5.34 -9.89 5.39
N GLY A 99 5.10 -10.34 6.63
CA GLY A 99 5.45 -9.57 7.83
C GLY A 99 6.93 -9.20 7.89
N LYS A 100 7.82 -10.15 7.56
CA LYS A 100 9.27 -9.89 7.49
C LYS A 100 9.61 -8.84 6.42
N ASN A 101 9.01 -8.94 5.24
CA ASN A 101 9.20 -7.99 4.15
C ASN A 101 8.69 -6.58 4.55
N MET A 102 7.57 -6.49 5.28
CA MET A 102 7.06 -5.23 5.80
C MET A 102 8.02 -4.59 6.81
N MET A 103 8.61 -5.34 7.74
CA MET A 103 9.61 -4.80 8.68
C MET A 103 10.81 -4.20 7.95
N GLU A 104 11.34 -4.93 6.97
CA GLU A 104 12.43 -4.47 6.13
C GLU A 104 12.09 -3.19 5.36
N SER A 105 10.86 -3.10 4.81
CA SER A 105 10.40 -1.89 4.11
C SER A 105 10.32 -0.65 5.02
N MET A 106 10.17 -0.86 6.33
CA MET A 106 10.18 0.20 7.35
C MET A 106 11.59 0.52 7.85
N GLY A 107 12.64 -0.09 7.28
CA GLY A 107 14.03 0.08 7.71
C GLY A 107 14.38 -0.70 8.98
N LEU A 108 13.56 -1.67 9.38
CA LEU A 108 13.79 -2.53 10.53
C LEU A 108 14.36 -3.88 10.10
N SER A 109 15.03 -4.59 11.01
CA SER A 109 15.47 -5.96 10.73
C SER A 109 14.27 -6.88 10.44
N ARG A 110 14.43 -7.80 9.50
CA ARG A 110 13.45 -8.88 9.22
C ARG A 110 13.16 -9.76 10.44
N SER A 111 14.07 -9.79 11.42
CA SER A 111 13.90 -10.52 12.69
C SER A 111 13.19 -9.73 13.79
N THR A 112 12.87 -8.45 13.54
CA THR A 112 12.19 -7.60 14.52
C THR A 112 10.83 -8.18 14.87
N ASN A 113 10.53 -8.28 16.17
CA ASN A 113 9.28 -8.83 16.66
C ASN A 113 8.13 -7.81 16.51
N TRP A 114 6.96 -8.25 16.05
CA TRP A 114 5.72 -7.45 15.93
C TRP A 114 4.59 -8.01 16.80
N LYS A 115 4.91 -8.46 18.01
CA LYS A 115 3.95 -9.03 18.97
C LYS A 115 2.72 -8.12 19.15
N GLY A 116 1.54 -8.74 19.11
CA GLY A 116 0.25 -8.03 19.18
C GLY A 116 -0.35 -7.67 17.82
N TYR A 117 0.39 -7.90 16.72
CA TYR A 117 -0.07 -7.67 15.36
C TYR A 117 0.03 -8.94 14.51
N GLN A 118 -0.75 -8.97 13.43
CA GLN A 118 -0.61 -9.93 12.33
C GLN A 118 -0.46 -9.19 11.02
N ALA A 119 0.44 -9.67 10.17
CA ALA A 119 0.53 -9.22 8.79
C ALA A 119 -0.65 -9.82 8.01
N GLN A 120 -1.48 -8.94 7.46
CA GLN A 120 -2.62 -9.25 6.64
C GLN A 120 -2.28 -8.89 5.20
N HIS A 121 -2.56 -9.81 4.27
CA HIS A 121 -2.53 -9.51 2.85
C HIS A 121 -3.72 -8.62 2.47
N ILE A 122 -3.47 -7.47 1.85
CA ILE A 122 -4.51 -6.54 1.39
C ILE A 122 -5.29 -7.20 0.25
N ILE A 123 -4.63 -7.65 -0.81
CA ILE A 123 -5.22 -8.63 -1.73
C ILE A 123 -4.93 -10.01 -1.14
N PRO A 124 -5.94 -10.78 -0.68
CA PRO A 124 -5.75 -12.05 0.02
C PRO A 124 -5.07 -13.09 -0.86
N SER A 125 -4.22 -13.93 -0.28
CA SER A 125 -3.54 -15.01 -1.00
C SER A 125 -4.50 -16.06 -1.61
N GLN A 126 -5.76 -16.09 -1.15
CA GLN A 126 -6.83 -16.87 -1.77
C GLN A 126 -7.13 -16.42 -3.21
N MET A 127 -6.77 -15.19 -3.58
CA MET A 127 -6.97 -14.64 -4.94
C MET A 127 -5.89 -15.06 -5.94
N LYS A 128 -4.89 -15.86 -5.54
CA LYS A 128 -3.79 -16.33 -6.41
C LYS A 128 -4.27 -16.92 -7.74
N ASN A 129 -5.40 -17.60 -7.72
CA ASN A 129 -5.95 -18.26 -8.90
C ASN A 129 -6.86 -17.39 -9.75
N HIS A 130 -7.17 -16.16 -9.30
CA HIS A 130 -8.04 -15.24 -10.03
C HIS A 130 -7.40 -14.84 -11.38
N PRO A 131 -8.14 -14.85 -12.50
CA PRO A 131 -7.59 -14.58 -13.84
C PRO A 131 -6.83 -13.26 -13.95
N VAL A 132 -7.35 -12.18 -13.37
CA VAL A 132 -6.68 -10.87 -13.34
C VAL A 132 -5.34 -10.95 -12.61
N ILE A 133 -5.29 -11.62 -11.45
CA ILE A 133 -4.09 -11.77 -10.63
C ILE A 133 -3.03 -12.60 -11.35
N LYS A 134 -3.43 -13.71 -11.98
CA LYS A 134 -2.55 -14.53 -12.83
C LYS A 134 -1.96 -13.72 -13.96
N LYS A 135 -2.80 -12.97 -14.68
CA LYS A 135 -2.36 -12.17 -15.83
C LYS A 135 -1.35 -11.10 -15.42
N ILE A 136 -1.58 -10.36 -14.33
CA ILE A 136 -0.61 -9.37 -13.86
C ILE A 136 0.62 -10.02 -13.21
N GLY A 137 0.50 -11.22 -12.64
CA GLY A 137 1.60 -11.91 -11.95
C GLY A 137 2.11 -11.17 -10.72
N MET A 138 1.25 -11.13 -9.70
CA MET A 138 1.50 -10.44 -8.44
C MET A 138 2.37 -11.27 -7.48
N ASP A 139 3.32 -10.63 -6.80
CA ASP A 139 3.96 -11.17 -5.60
C ASP A 139 3.13 -10.80 -4.35
N PHE A 140 2.48 -11.79 -3.76
CA PHE A 140 1.62 -11.56 -2.60
C PHE A 140 2.38 -11.15 -1.35
N ASP A 141 3.64 -11.56 -1.20
CA ASP A 141 4.41 -11.29 0.01
C ASP A 141 5.17 -9.96 -0.05
N ASP A 142 5.06 -9.21 -1.14
CA ASP A 142 5.63 -7.87 -1.19
C ASP A 142 5.00 -6.96 -0.12
N ALA A 143 5.82 -6.12 0.52
CA ALA A 143 5.40 -5.26 1.61
C ALA A 143 4.25 -4.30 1.23
N SER A 144 4.16 -3.89 -0.04
CA SER A 144 3.08 -3.04 -0.55
C SER A 144 1.70 -3.71 -0.47
N ASN A 145 1.65 -5.04 -0.45
CA ASN A 145 0.42 -5.82 -0.26
C ASN A 145 0.13 -6.15 1.20
N GLY A 146 0.87 -5.55 2.15
CA GLY A 146 0.74 -5.84 3.56
C GLY A 146 0.14 -4.70 4.38
N ILE A 147 -0.60 -5.09 5.43
CA ILE A 147 -0.98 -4.21 6.53
C ILE A 147 -0.85 -4.96 7.85
N PHE A 148 -0.27 -4.32 8.87
CA PHE A 148 -0.24 -4.86 10.21
C PHE A 148 -1.54 -4.50 10.92
N LEU A 149 -2.32 -5.52 11.26
CA LEU A 149 -3.55 -5.35 12.02
C LEU A 149 -3.38 -5.92 13.42
N ARG A 150 -3.97 -5.23 14.41
CA ARG A 150 -3.93 -5.71 15.79
C ARG A 150 -4.69 -7.02 15.92
N VAL A 151 -4.13 -7.92 16.72
CA VAL A 151 -4.87 -9.09 17.19
C VAL A 151 -6.05 -8.60 18.04
N PRO A 152 -7.24 -9.22 17.98
CA PRO A 152 -8.37 -8.85 18.82
C PRO A 152 -8.00 -8.83 20.31
N ALA A 153 -8.33 -7.72 20.96
CA ALA A 153 -8.14 -7.46 22.39
C ALA A 153 -9.31 -6.60 22.91
N ASN A 154 -9.43 -6.47 24.24
CA ASN A 154 -10.54 -5.79 24.91
C ASN A 154 -10.52 -4.25 24.81
N ASP A 155 -9.51 -3.67 24.17
CA ASP A 155 -9.38 -2.23 23.96
C ASP A 155 -10.23 -1.74 22.78
N VAL A 156 -10.41 -0.41 22.64
CA VAL A 156 -10.99 0.19 21.43
C VAL A 156 -9.87 0.44 20.43
N SER A 157 -10.08 0.12 19.14
CA SER A 157 -9.11 0.40 18.08
C SER A 157 -9.79 1.12 16.92
N ALA A 158 -9.10 2.11 16.35
CA ALA A 158 -9.53 2.79 15.13
C ALA A 158 -9.30 1.95 13.86
N MET A 159 -8.43 0.93 13.93
CA MET A 159 -8.10 0.06 12.81
C MET A 159 -8.85 -1.28 12.92
N SER A 160 -8.93 -1.97 11.78
CA SER A 160 -9.47 -3.32 11.72
C SER A 160 -8.63 -4.28 12.56
N ARG A 161 -9.28 -5.30 13.11
CA ARG A 161 -8.60 -6.36 13.86
C ARG A 161 -8.49 -7.62 13.04
N HIS A 162 -7.41 -8.37 13.21
CA HIS A 162 -7.15 -9.59 12.44
C HIS A 162 -6.72 -10.76 13.33
N LYS A 163 -7.40 -11.89 13.16
CA LYS A 163 -7.03 -13.20 13.69
C LYS A 163 -7.45 -14.30 12.71
N GLY A 164 -6.52 -14.67 11.83
CA GLY A 164 -6.75 -15.75 10.87
C GLY A 164 -7.84 -15.43 9.83
N PHE A 165 -8.44 -16.48 9.28
CA PHE A 165 -9.27 -16.43 8.06
C PHE A 165 -10.55 -15.58 8.15
N HIS A 166 -10.85 -14.79 7.10
CA HIS A 166 -11.98 -13.84 7.00
C HIS A 166 -12.76 -14.01 5.68
N SER A 167 -13.68 -14.96 5.62
CA SER A 167 -14.44 -15.29 4.39
C SER A 167 -15.16 -14.11 3.73
N VAL A 168 -15.77 -13.22 4.53
CA VAL A 168 -16.51 -12.06 4.02
C VAL A 168 -15.58 -11.10 3.27
N TYR A 169 -14.44 -10.77 3.86
CA TYR A 169 -13.45 -9.90 3.22
C TYR A 169 -12.93 -10.54 1.93
N ASN A 170 -12.55 -11.82 1.98
CA ASN A 170 -12.10 -12.55 0.80
C ASN A 170 -13.15 -12.52 -0.33
N LYS A 171 -14.43 -12.71 0.00
CA LYS A 171 -15.50 -12.69 -0.99
C LYS A 171 -15.73 -11.31 -1.58
N ALA A 172 -15.63 -10.26 -0.78
CA ALA A 172 -15.75 -8.89 -1.26
C ALA A 172 -14.59 -8.52 -2.21
N VAL A 173 -13.35 -8.93 -1.90
CA VAL A 173 -12.20 -8.71 -2.79
C VAL A 173 -12.34 -9.50 -4.09
N GLU A 174 -12.77 -10.76 -4.01
CA GLU A 174 -13.05 -11.59 -5.20
C GLU A 174 -14.05 -10.89 -6.13
N ARG A 175 -15.20 -10.48 -5.60
CA ARG A 175 -16.23 -9.77 -6.39
C ARG A 175 -15.76 -8.43 -6.95
N ALA A 176 -14.83 -7.75 -6.27
CA ALA A 176 -14.24 -6.52 -6.79
C ALA A 176 -13.29 -6.81 -7.96
N LEU A 177 -12.53 -7.91 -7.89
CA LEU A 177 -11.68 -8.37 -8.99
C LEU A 177 -12.49 -8.92 -10.17
N ASP A 178 -13.61 -9.60 -9.93
CA ASP A 178 -14.52 -10.12 -10.97
C ASP A 178 -15.07 -9.00 -11.88
N LYS A 179 -15.15 -7.77 -11.37
CA LYS A 179 -15.63 -6.59 -12.12
C LYS A 179 -14.58 -6.02 -13.08
N ILE A 180 -13.32 -6.44 -12.98
CA ILE A 180 -12.24 -5.97 -13.85
C ILE A 180 -12.22 -6.80 -15.13
N ASP A 181 -12.33 -6.15 -16.29
CA ASP A 181 -12.24 -6.84 -17.58
C ASP A 181 -10.82 -7.38 -17.81
N VAL A 182 -10.66 -8.69 -17.63
CA VAL A 182 -9.40 -9.44 -17.80
C VAL A 182 -8.81 -9.33 -19.21
N LYS A 183 -9.60 -8.94 -20.23
CA LYS A 183 -9.11 -8.81 -21.61
C LYS A 183 -8.15 -7.64 -21.79
N GLN A 184 -8.19 -6.65 -20.89
CA GLN A 184 -7.30 -5.48 -20.91
C GLN A 184 -5.81 -5.86 -20.82
N SER A 185 -4.92 -4.90 -21.11
CA SER A 185 -3.47 -5.13 -21.04
C SER A 185 -3.00 -5.37 -19.59
N PRO A 186 -1.88 -6.07 -19.36
CA PRO A 186 -1.32 -6.23 -18.02
C PRO A 186 -1.06 -4.91 -17.28
N GLU A 187 -0.74 -3.83 -17.99
CA GLU A 187 -0.49 -2.50 -17.42
C GLU A 187 -1.79 -1.85 -16.93
N ALA A 188 -2.87 -1.95 -17.71
CA ALA A 188 -4.18 -1.45 -17.33
C ALA A 188 -4.77 -2.24 -16.14
N LEU A 189 -4.57 -3.56 -16.12
CA LEU A 189 -4.97 -4.41 -15.00
C LEU A 189 -4.18 -4.08 -13.73
N GLN A 190 -2.86 -3.84 -13.84
CA GLN A 190 -2.04 -3.43 -12.70
C GLN A 190 -2.54 -2.12 -12.08
N LYS A 191 -2.94 -1.12 -12.88
CA LYS A 191 -3.52 0.13 -12.37
C LYS A 191 -4.80 -0.13 -11.57
N GLN A 192 -5.74 -0.89 -12.13
CA GLN A 192 -7.02 -1.20 -11.46
C GLN A 192 -6.83 -2.02 -10.18
N VAL A 193 -5.95 -3.02 -10.20
CA VAL A 193 -5.63 -3.81 -9.00
C VAL A 193 -4.92 -2.97 -7.94
N PHE A 194 -4.03 -2.06 -8.36
CA PHE A 194 -3.37 -1.12 -7.45
C PHE A 194 -4.38 -0.18 -6.78
N GLU A 195 -5.29 0.41 -7.55
CA GLU A 195 -6.36 1.27 -7.00
C GLU A 195 -7.26 0.51 -6.01
N LEU A 196 -7.65 -0.72 -6.36
CA LEU A 196 -8.39 -1.60 -5.45
C LEU A 196 -7.61 -1.87 -4.17
N GLN A 197 -6.32 -2.22 -4.27
CA GLN A 197 -5.45 -2.45 -3.12
C GLN A 197 -5.38 -1.22 -2.21
N GLN A 198 -5.22 -0.01 -2.77
CA GLN A 198 -5.18 1.22 -1.96
C GLN A 198 -6.53 1.51 -1.27
N LYS A 199 -7.66 1.31 -1.95
CA LYS A 199 -8.99 1.45 -1.35
C LYS A 199 -9.19 0.48 -0.19
N LEU A 200 -8.88 -0.80 -0.40
CA LEU A 200 -8.98 -1.84 0.63
C LEU A 200 -8.12 -1.51 1.85
N LYS A 201 -6.86 -1.10 1.63
CA LYS A 201 -5.96 -0.68 2.71
C LYS A 201 -6.57 0.46 3.53
N ARG A 202 -7.04 1.52 2.87
CA ARG A 202 -7.66 2.68 3.52
C ARG A 202 -8.89 2.30 4.35
N LEU A 203 -9.73 1.39 3.84
CA LEU A 203 -10.92 0.91 4.57
C LEU A 203 -10.55 0.10 5.80
N GLN A 204 -9.50 -0.72 5.72
CA GLN A 204 -9.00 -1.47 6.88
C GLN A 204 -8.37 -0.54 7.93
N GLU A 205 -7.63 0.48 7.51
CA GLU A 205 -7.09 1.54 8.37
C GLU A 205 -8.20 2.33 9.08
N LYS A 206 -9.36 2.48 8.43
CA LYS A 206 -10.57 3.10 9.00
C LYS A 206 -11.45 2.16 9.83
N GLY A 207 -11.00 0.93 10.07
CA GLY A 207 -11.70 0.01 10.97
C GLY A 207 -12.89 -0.74 10.35
N LEU A 208 -12.99 -0.81 9.02
CA LEU A 208 -14.09 -1.57 8.41
C LEU A 208 -13.96 -3.06 8.78
N PRO A 209 -15.01 -3.67 9.37
CA PRO A 209 -14.87 -4.99 9.98
C PRO A 209 -14.57 -6.08 8.96
N LEU A 210 -13.71 -7.02 9.34
CA LEU A 210 -13.33 -8.17 8.50
C LEU A 210 -14.19 -9.42 8.78
N TYR A 211 -14.79 -9.52 9.97
CA TYR A 211 -15.51 -10.71 10.42
C TYR A 211 -17.02 -10.46 10.60
N PRO A 212 -17.89 -11.45 10.27
CA PRO A 212 -19.34 -11.34 10.50
C PRO A 212 -19.73 -10.94 11.92
N LYS A 213 -19.05 -11.52 12.92
CA LYS A 213 -19.26 -11.19 14.34
C LYS A 213 -18.95 -9.74 14.73
N GLN A 214 -18.30 -8.99 13.84
CA GLN A 214 -18.01 -7.55 13.98
C GLN A 214 -18.91 -6.70 13.07
N GLY A 215 -19.91 -7.30 12.42
CA GLY A 215 -20.81 -6.63 11.47
C GLY A 215 -20.30 -6.59 10.03
N ALA A 216 -19.25 -7.35 9.68
CA ALA A 216 -18.81 -7.43 8.29
C ALA A 216 -19.83 -8.17 7.42
N THR A 217 -20.27 -7.53 6.33
CA THR A 217 -21.00 -8.18 5.25
C THR A 217 -20.37 -7.83 3.90
N VAL A 218 -20.63 -8.64 2.87
CA VAL A 218 -20.09 -8.37 1.53
C VAL A 218 -20.65 -7.06 0.98
N GLU A 219 -21.93 -6.81 1.20
CA GLU A 219 -22.65 -5.60 0.78
C GLU A 219 -22.11 -4.35 1.47
N LEU A 220 -21.69 -4.45 2.73
CA LEU A 220 -21.03 -3.37 3.44
C LEU A 220 -19.71 -3.00 2.75
N TRP A 221 -18.87 -4.00 2.46
CA TRP A 221 -17.60 -3.79 1.78
C TRP A 221 -17.79 -3.22 0.36
N GLU A 222 -18.70 -3.79 -0.42
CA GLU A 222 -19.01 -3.31 -1.76
C GLU A 222 -19.48 -1.85 -1.76
N ARG A 223 -20.34 -1.47 -0.81
CA ARG A 223 -20.83 -0.10 -0.65
C ARG A 223 -19.72 0.91 -0.33
N TRP A 224 -18.70 0.50 0.41
CA TRP A 224 -17.56 1.36 0.72
C TRP A 224 -16.54 1.42 -0.41
N LEU A 225 -16.40 0.34 -1.20
CA LEU A 225 -15.53 0.32 -2.38
C LEU A 225 -16.08 1.15 -3.55
N SER A 226 -17.41 1.33 -3.61
CA SER A 226 -18.09 2.15 -4.62
C SER A 226 -18.10 3.65 -4.30
N LYS A 227 -17.63 4.05 -3.12
CA LYS A 227 -17.39 5.46 -2.76
C LYS A 227 -15.99 5.89 -3.20
#